data_AF-A0A4Q1EYI7-F1
#
_entry.id   AF-A0A4Q1EYI7-F1
#
_cell.length_a   1.000
_cell.length_b   1.000
_cell.length_c   1.000
_cell.angle_alpha   90.00
_cell.angle_beta   90.00
_cell.angle_gamma   90.00
#
_symmetry.space_group_name_H-M   'P 1'
#
loop_
_entity.id
_entity.type
_entity.pdbx_description
1 polymer ?
#
loop_
_entity_poly.entity_id
_entity_poly.type
_entity_poly.pdbx_seq_one_letter_code
_entity_poly.pdbx_strand_id
1 'polypeptide(L)'
;MKNSILLVMIALLPFSCFSQETPKKDKEQQEMKPSKNGDGEWDLTVIDTQFDYFLSAVAKPISQYTESYLKTKNTFLVNEWNSYYNSGRYRNVIESGIDYDPKENYGIKFEYKLYQVFVYVNWKYKLRMNGLSGSDAIR
;
A
#
# COMPACT_ATOMS: atom_id res chain seq x y z
N MET A 1 -35.78 -43.13 42.29
CA MET A 1 -35.05 -44.35 42.67
C MET A 1 -34.41 -44.94 41.42
N LYS A 2 -33.09 -45.20 41.45
CA LYS A 2 -32.24 -46.10 40.61
C LYS A 2 -32.19 -45.80 39.08
N ASN A 3 -31.09 -45.26 38.54
CA ASN A 3 -29.87 -45.94 37.99
C ASN A 3 -30.20 -47.11 37.04
N SER A 4 -29.58 -47.38 35.88
CA SER A 4 -28.49 -46.86 35.01
C SER A 4 -28.49 -47.75 33.73
N ILE A 5 -27.71 -47.42 32.68
CA ILE A 5 -27.11 -48.26 31.58
C ILE A 5 -27.21 -47.44 30.27
N LEU A 6 -26.24 -46.59 29.90
CA LEU A 6 -24.91 -46.83 29.29
C LEU A 6 -24.96 -47.49 27.90
N LEU A 7 -24.85 -46.69 26.82
CA LEU A 7 -24.07 -47.05 25.63
C LEU A 7 -23.81 -45.82 24.72
N VAL A 8 -22.56 -45.36 24.72
CA VAL A 8 -21.73 -45.02 23.54
C VAL A 8 -22.42 -44.36 22.34
N MET A 9 -22.22 -43.05 22.17
CA MET A 9 -21.42 -42.53 21.04
C MET A 9 -21.15 -41.04 21.26
N ILE A 10 -20.05 -40.74 21.94
CA ILE A 10 -19.35 -39.48 21.76
C ILE A 10 -18.80 -39.53 20.34
N ALA A 11 -19.58 -39.03 19.38
CA ALA A 11 -19.06 -38.62 18.09
C ALA A 11 -18.26 -37.35 18.31
N LEU A 12 -17.03 -37.53 18.82
CA LEU A 12 -15.92 -36.62 18.55
C LEU A 12 -15.76 -36.58 17.03
N LEU A 13 -16.50 -35.68 16.39
CA LEU A 13 -16.14 -35.20 15.06
C LEU A 13 -15.08 -34.12 15.31
N PRO A 14 -13.78 -34.39 15.14
CA PRO A 14 -12.86 -33.28 14.95
C PRO A 14 -13.32 -32.56 13.68
N PHE A 15 -13.92 -31.38 13.85
CA PHE A 15 -13.94 -30.33 12.84
C PHE A 15 -12.49 -29.89 12.61
N SER A 16 -11.66 -30.75 12.03
CA SER A 16 -10.44 -30.30 11.39
C SER A 16 -10.86 -29.70 10.05
N CYS A 17 -11.23 -28.42 10.10
CA CYS A 17 -11.07 -27.55 8.95
C CYS A 17 -9.58 -27.59 8.61
N PHE A 18 -9.20 -28.46 7.69
CA PHE A 18 -7.86 -28.49 7.14
C PHE A 18 -7.77 -27.24 6.26
N SER A 19 -7.39 -26.13 6.88
CA SER A 19 -6.99 -24.93 6.16
C SER A 19 -5.81 -25.34 5.31
N GLN A 20 -6.00 -25.36 3.98
CA GLN A 20 -4.92 -25.58 3.05
C GLN A 20 -3.90 -24.47 3.29
N GLU A 21 -2.80 -24.78 3.96
CA GLU A 21 -1.61 -23.95 3.92
C GLU A 21 -1.11 -24.01 2.48
N THR A 22 -1.59 -23.08 1.64
CA THR A 22 -0.96 -22.81 0.36
C THR A 22 0.51 -22.55 0.64
N PRO A 23 1.45 -23.23 -0.04
CA PRO A 23 2.85 -22.96 0.16
C PRO A 23 3.05 -21.46 -0.08
N LYS A 24 3.53 -20.75 0.94
CA LYS A 24 4.09 -19.41 0.74
C LYS A 24 5.28 -19.65 -0.17
N LYS A 25 5.04 -19.58 -1.49
CA LYS A 25 6.11 -19.21 -2.42
C LYS A 25 6.62 -17.91 -1.84
N ASP A 26 7.86 -17.91 -1.38
CA ASP A 26 8.68 -16.73 -1.24
C ASP A 26 8.73 -16.07 -2.62
N LYS A 27 7.64 -15.38 -2.98
CA LYS A 27 7.69 -14.31 -3.95
C LYS A 27 8.36 -13.22 -3.16
N GLU A 28 9.60 -12.90 -3.49
CA GLU A 28 10.18 -11.61 -3.13
C GLU A 28 9.08 -10.57 -3.33
N GLN A 29 8.63 -10.01 -2.22
CA GLN A 29 7.55 -9.06 -2.22
C GLN A 29 8.10 -7.85 -2.96
N GLN A 30 7.60 -7.61 -4.17
CA GLN A 30 8.05 -6.48 -4.97
C GLN A 30 7.71 -5.22 -4.19
N GLU A 31 8.73 -4.50 -3.75
CA GLU A 31 8.61 -3.36 -2.85
C GLU A 31 9.28 -2.15 -3.46
N MET A 32 8.56 -1.03 -3.49
CA MET A 32 9.12 0.27 -3.82
C MET A 32 9.82 0.81 -2.58
N LYS A 33 11.15 0.83 -2.61
CA LYS A 33 11.99 1.23 -1.48
C LYS A 33 12.59 2.62 -1.70
N PRO A 34 12.54 3.50 -0.68
CA PRO A 34 13.34 4.71 -0.66
C PRO A 34 14.81 4.36 -0.85
N SER A 35 15.50 5.11 -1.70
CA SER A 35 16.93 4.92 -1.97
C SER A 35 17.61 6.28 -2.13
N LYS A 36 18.90 6.35 -1.84
CA LYS A 36 19.65 7.60 -2.06
C LYS A 36 20.10 7.70 -3.50
N ASN A 37 19.93 8.87 -4.09
CA ASN A 37 20.47 9.21 -5.41
C ASN A 37 21.98 9.52 -5.32
N GLY A 38 22.59 9.84 -6.47
CA GLY A 38 24.02 10.18 -6.55
C GLY A 38 24.46 11.38 -5.71
N ASP A 39 23.51 12.25 -5.36
CA ASP A 39 23.74 13.45 -4.53
C ASP A 39 23.47 13.19 -3.04
N GLY A 40 23.09 11.97 -2.66
CA GLY A 40 22.79 11.58 -1.29
C GLY A 40 21.40 12.00 -0.77
N GLU A 41 20.56 12.58 -1.65
CA GLU A 41 19.15 12.86 -1.36
C GLU A 41 18.31 11.58 -1.51
N TRP A 42 17.25 11.48 -0.71
CA TRP A 42 16.29 10.37 -0.85
C TRP A 42 15.45 10.51 -2.11
N ASP A 43 15.25 9.41 -2.80
CA ASP A 43 14.42 9.30 -4.00
C ASP A 43 13.62 7.99 -4.01
N LEU A 44 12.57 7.99 -4.84
CA LEU A 44 11.65 6.90 -5.06
C LEU A 44 11.60 6.57 -6.55
N THR A 45 11.99 5.36 -6.93
CA THR A 45 11.89 4.92 -8.33
C THR A 45 10.48 4.42 -8.62
N VAL A 46 9.80 5.10 -9.54
CA VAL A 46 8.43 4.75 -9.97
C VAL A 46 8.53 4.14 -11.37
N ILE A 47 8.14 2.88 -11.51
CA ILE A 47 8.25 2.12 -12.76
C ILE A 47 6.98 2.32 -13.59
N ASP A 48 6.75 3.54 -14.09
CA ASP A 48 5.68 3.82 -15.05
C ASP A 48 6.10 4.93 -16.03
N THR A 49 6.05 4.60 -17.33
CA THR A 49 6.45 5.50 -18.43
C THR A 49 5.73 6.84 -18.47
N GLN A 50 4.54 6.96 -17.88
CA GLN A 50 3.76 8.21 -17.91
C GLN A 50 3.89 9.00 -16.60
N PHE A 51 4.60 8.50 -15.59
CA PHE A 51 4.71 9.18 -14.31
C PHE A 51 5.48 10.50 -14.43
N ASP A 52 6.60 10.52 -15.15
CA ASP A 52 7.40 11.75 -15.35
C ASP A 52 6.63 12.82 -16.14
N TYR A 53 5.84 12.40 -17.13
CA TYR A 53 4.93 13.30 -17.84
C TYR A 53 3.87 13.87 -16.90
N PHE A 54 3.23 13.02 -16.09
CA PHE A 54 2.25 13.47 -15.11
C PHE A 54 2.86 14.46 -14.12
N LEU A 55 4.05 14.16 -13.59
CA LEU A 55 4.73 14.99 -12.60
C LEU A 55 5.11 16.37 -13.15
N SER A 56 5.44 16.46 -14.44
CA SER A 56 5.85 17.71 -15.08
C SER A 56 4.67 18.53 -15.66
N ALA A 57 3.62 17.88 -16.16
CA ALA A 57 2.55 18.53 -16.92
C ALA A 57 1.20 18.61 -16.20
N VAL A 58 0.94 17.74 -15.22
CA VAL A 58 -0.40 17.58 -14.60
C VAL A 58 -0.37 17.83 -13.10
N ALA A 59 0.69 17.35 -12.43
CA ALA A 59 0.85 17.50 -11.01
C ALA A 59 0.87 18.97 -10.58
N LYS A 60 0.23 19.26 -9.45
CA LYS A 60 0.32 20.58 -8.84
C LYS A 60 1.76 20.83 -8.39
N PRO A 61 2.26 22.08 -8.49
CA PRO A 61 3.63 22.37 -8.16
C PRO A 61 3.92 22.11 -6.68
N ILE A 62 5.15 21.65 -6.38
CA ILE A 62 5.62 21.32 -5.03
C ILE A 62 5.43 22.49 -4.03
N SER A 63 5.45 23.74 -4.51
CA SER A 63 5.25 24.95 -3.71
C SER A 63 3.88 25.07 -3.04
N GLN A 64 2.91 24.25 -3.45
CA GLN A 64 1.58 24.19 -2.83
C GLN A 64 1.54 23.30 -1.59
N TYR A 65 2.63 22.59 -1.30
CA TYR A 65 2.70 21.59 -0.26
C TYR A 65 3.76 21.95 0.79
N THR A 66 3.51 21.54 2.02
CA THR A 66 4.51 21.56 3.09
C THR A 66 4.94 20.13 3.38
N GLU A 67 6.18 19.95 3.81
CA GLU A 67 6.71 18.62 4.16
C GLU A 67 5.87 17.94 5.24
N SER A 68 5.49 18.65 6.31
CA SER A 68 4.66 18.10 7.38
C SER A 68 3.28 17.62 6.89
N TYR A 69 2.66 18.37 5.97
CA TYR A 69 1.40 17.94 5.35
C TYR A 69 1.59 16.65 4.55
N LEU A 70 2.62 16.60 3.70
CA LEU A 70 2.90 15.44 2.86
C LEU A 70 3.25 14.21 3.70
N LYS A 71 4.11 14.34 4.72
CA LYS A 71 4.43 13.24 5.66
C LYS A 71 3.19 12.65 6.31
N THR A 72 2.28 13.50 6.75
CA THR A 72 1.00 13.08 7.33
C THR A 72 0.19 12.30 6.30
N LYS A 73 0.03 12.84 5.08
CA LYS A 73 -0.72 12.18 4.01
C LYS A 73 -0.11 10.85 3.57
N ASN A 74 1.21 10.82 3.34
CA ASN A 74 1.95 9.64 2.92
C ASN A 74 1.84 8.51 3.94
N THR A 75 1.88 8.82 5.23
CA THR A 75 1.68 7.81 6.28
C THR A 75 0.33 7.10 6.13
N PHE A 76 -0.76 7.83 5.91
CA PHE A 76 -2.08 7.22 5.71
C PHE A 76 -2.20 6.49 4.37
N LEU A 77 -1.69 7.10 3.29
CA LEU A 77 -1.82 6.57 1.94
C LEU A 77 -0.97 5.32 1.72
N VAL A 78 0.25 5.25 2.26
CA VAL A 78 1.09 4.04 2.22
C VAL A 78 0.39 2.88 2.92
N ASN A 79 -0.21 3.11 4.09
CA ASN A 79 -0.94 2.06 4.80
C ASN A 79 -2.12 1.52 3.98
N GLU A 80 -2.90 2.41 3.35
CA GLU A 80 -3.99 2.02 2.47
C GLU A 80 -3.49 1.29 1.21
N TRP A 81 -2.42 1.78 0.59
CA TRP A 81 -1.77 1.16 -0.56
C TRP A 81 -1.30 -0.26 -0.26
N ASN A 82 -0.56 -0.43 0.83
CA ASN A 82 -0.02 -1.72 1.25
C ASN A 82 -1.13 -2.70 1.63
N SER A 83 -2.26 -2.22 2.18
CA SER A 83 -3.45 -3.06 2.39
C SER A 83 -4.05 -3.57 1.07
N TYR A 84 -4.12 -2.73 0.04
CA TYR A 84 -4.57 -3.14 -1.29
C TYR A 84 -3.62 -4.13 -1.97
N TYR A 85 -2.31 -3.91 -1.84
CA TYR A 85 -1.28 -4.82 -2.33
C TYR A 85 -1.40 -6.20 -1.66
N ASN A 86 -1.42 -6.23 -0.32
CA ASN A 86 -1.47 -7.48 0.47
C ASN A 86 -2.78 -8.26 0.24
N SER A 87 -3.90 -7.58 0.06
CA SER A 87 -5.18 -8.22 -0.27
C SER A 87 -5.27 -8.67 -1.73
N GLY A 88 -4.42 -8.15 -2.62
CA GLY A 88 -4.47 -8.42 -4.05
C GLY A 88 -5.69 -7.85 -4.78
N ARG A 89 -6.38 -6.85 -4.20
CA ARG A 89 -7.61 -6.27 -4.75
C ARG A 89 -7.39 -5.52 -6.08
N TYR A 90 -6.24 -4.88 -6.25
CA TYR A 90 -5.90 -4.04 -7.40
C TYR A 90 -4.59 -4.45 -8.08
N ARG A 91 -4.36 -5.75 -8.28
CA ARG A 91 -3.08 -6.28 -8.82
C ARG A 91 -2.68 -5.74 -10.20
N ASN A 92 -3.62 -5.21 -10.97
CA ASN A 92 -3.38 -4.59 -12.28
C ASN A 92 -2.97 -3.11 -12.19
N VAL A 93 -2.89 -2.55 -10.99
CA VAL A 93 -2.55 -1.14 -10.72
C VAL A 93 -1.47 -1.04 -9.64
N ILE A 94 -1.60 -1.84 -8.59
CA ILE A 94 -0.69 -1.91 -7.45
C ILE A 94 0.08 -3.22 -7.56
N GLU A 95 1.25 -3.14 -8.17
CA GLU A 95 2.13 -4.28 -8.44
C GLU A 95 3.16 -4.49 -7.32
N SER A 96 3.39 -3.48 -6.49
CA SER A 96 4.37 -3.49 -5.41
C SER A 96 3.83 -2.85 -4.13
N GLY A 97 4.33 -3.29 -2.97
CA GLY A 97 4.22 -2.55 -1.72
C GLY A 97 5.11 -1.30 -1.72
N ILE A 98 5.00 -0.47 -0.69
CA ILE A 98 5.86 0.69 -0.45
C ILE A 98 6.47 0.56 0.96
N ASP A 99 7.80 0.57 1.04
CA ASP A 99 8.57 0.47 2.29
C ASP A 99 8.92 1.88 2.81
N TYR A 100 7.95 2.56 3.42
CA TYR A 100 8.09 3.94 3.90
C TYR A 100 8.06 4.01 5.42
N ASP A 101 9.08 4.63 6.02
CA ASP A 101 9.15 4.90 7.46
C ASP A 101 8.77 6.36 7.77
N PRO A 102 7.62 6.64 8.40
CA PRO A 102 7.21 8.01 8.75
C PRO A 102 8.20 8.76 9.66
N LYS A 103 9.07 8.05 10.38
CA LYS A 103 10.04 8.64 11.32
C LYS A 103 11.31 9.13 10.61
N GLU A 104 11.60 8.61 9.43
CA GLU A 104 12.77 9.00 8.64
C GLU A 104 12.58 10.41 8.05
N ASN A 105 13.69 11.12 7.83
CA ASN A 105 13.68 12.44 7.22
C ASN A 105 14.07 12.35 5.75
N TYR A 106 13.09 12.01 4.92
CA TYR A 106 13.29 11.91 3.48
C TYR A 106 13.41 13.27 2.78
N GLY A 107 12.86 14.32 3.39
CA GLY A 107 12.81 15.67 2.84
C GLY A 107 11.68 15.89 1.82
N ILE A 108 11.30 17.15 1.64
CA ILE A 108 10.10 17.55 0.88
C ILE A 108 10.03 17.00 -0.57
N LYS A 109 11.16 16.85 -1.27
CA LYS A 109 11.17 16.34 -2.66
C LYS A 109 10.69 14.89 -2.71
N PHE A 110 11.19 14.05 -1.82
CA PHE A 110 10.78 12.66 -1.71
C PHE A 110 9.31 12.58 -1.29
N GLU A 111 8.93 13.31 -0.23
CA GLU A 111 7.56 13.30 0.28
C GLU A 111 6.55 13.73 -0.77
N TYR A 112 6.91 14.73 -1.57
CA TYR A 112 6.12 15.18 -2.70
C TYR A 112 6.01 14.09 -3.78
N LYS A 113 7.14 13.52 -4.22
CA LYS A 113 7.15 12.48 -5.25
C LYS A 113 6.31 11.27 -4.84
N LEU A 114 6.43 10.81 -3.59
CA LEU A 114 5.62 9.74 -3.03
C LEU A 114 4.13 10.09 -3.01
N TYR A 115 3.77 11.30 -2.56
CA TYR A 115 2.37 11.73 -2.59
C TYR A 115 1.79 11.72 -4.01
N GLN A 116 2.59 12.17 -4.98
CA GLN A 116 2.21 12.20 -6.38
C GLN A 116 2.02 10.81 -6.99
N VAL A 117 2.60 9.74 -6.45
CA VAL A 117 2.27 8.35 -6.87
C VAL A 117 0.79 8.04 -6.64
N PHE A 118 0.25 8.43 -5.49
CA PHE A 118 -1.17 8.19 -5.17
C PHE A 118 -2.10 9.05 -6.04
N VAL A 119 -1.74 10.31 -6.26
CA VAL A 119 -2.50 11.21 -7.15
C VAL A 119 -2.46 10.69 -8.58
N TYR A 120 -1.30 10.23 -9.05
CA TYR A 120 -1.12 9.64 -10.36
C TYR A 120 -2.02 8.42 -10.58
N VAL A 121 -2.05 7.52 -9.60
CA VAL A 121 -2.90 6.33 -9.68
C VAL A 121 -4.38 6.69 -9.73
N ASN A 122 -4.79 7.73 -8.99
CA ASN A 122 -6.12 8.28 -9.12
C ASN A 122 -6.39 8.86 -10.51
N TRP A 123 -5.45 9.64 -11.05
CA TRP A 123 -5.60 10.27 -12.36
C TRP A 123 -5.70 9.26 -13.50
N LYS A 124 -4.78 8.29 -13.56
CA LYS A 124 -4.64 7.29 -14.64
C LYS A 124 -5.65 6.14 -14.51
N TYR A 125 -5.77 5.56 -13.33
CA TYR A 125 -6.55 4.33 -13.12
C TYR A 125 -7.91 4.56 -12.45
N LYS A 126 -8.23 5.82 -12.10
CA LYS A 126 -9.46 6.20 -11.38
C LYS A 126 -9.64 5.50 -10.03
N LEU A 127 -8.56 4.91 -9.50
CA LEU A 127 -8.55 4.32 -8.17
C LEU A 127 -8.53 5.43 -7.13
N ARG A 128 -9.58 5.50 -6.30
CA ARG A 128 -9.68 6.50 -5.23
C ARG A 128 -9.18 5.89 -3.93
N MET A 129 -8.28 6.61 -3.26
CA MET A 129 -7.79 6.29 -1.93
C MET A 129 -8.38 7.30 -0.94
N ASN A 130 -8.79 6.84 0.24
CA ASN A 130 -9.45 7.68 1.24
C ASN A 130 -8.53 8.78 1.78
N GLY A 131 -7.21 8.54 1.80
CA GLY A 131 -6.24 9.54 2.25
C GLY A 131 -6.06 10.75 1.31
N LEU A 132 -6.49 10.66 0.05
CA LEU A 132 -6.29 11.71 -0.95
C LEU A 132 -7.09 12.97 -0.64
N SER A 133 -6.46 14.13 -0.82
CA SER A 133 -7.19 15.40 -0.75
C SER A 133 -8.22 15.47 -1.87
N GLY A 134 -9.44 15.94 -1.57
CA GLY A 134 -10.48 16.15 -2.56
C GLY A 134 -10.10 17.16 -3.65
N SER A 135 -9.20 18.10 -3.34
CA SER A 135 -8.66 19.05 -4.34
C SER A 135 -7.63 18.42 -5.28
N ASP A 136 -7.03 17.30 -4.89
CA ASP A 136 -5.99 16.59 -5.64
C ASP A 136 -6.54 15.33 -6.33
N ALA A 137 -7.67 14.79 -5.86
CA ALA A 137 -8.41 13.77 -6.55
C ALA A 137 -9.10 14.39 -7.77
N ILE A 138 -8.55 14.17 -8.95
CA ILE A 138 -9.06 14.72 -10.21
C ILE A 138 -10.40 14.04 -10.51
N ARG A 139 -11.47 14.84 -10.64
CA ARG A 139 -12.82 14.38 -10.99
C ARG A 139 -12.94 14.10 -12.49
#